data_AF-A0A174YY53-F1
#
_entry.id   AF-A0A174YY53-F1
#
_cell.length_a   1.000
_cell.length_b   1.000
_cell.length_c   1.000
_cell.angle_alpha   90.00
_cell.angle_beta   90.00
_cell.angle_gamma   90.00
#
_symmetry.space_group_name_H-M   'P 1'
#
loop_
_entity.id
_entity.type
_entity.pdbx_description
1 polymer ?
#
loop_
_entity_poly.entity_id
_entity_poly.type
_entity_poly.pdbx_seq_one_letter_code
_entity_poly.pdbx_strand_id
1 'polypeptide(L)'
;MDDYRQQQMDVLKEAVPYSEKLIGAIEKVSDELAGVPFPETHDAVNVIIEGLNWLFEVYNGTKDIIEAGAVDEAEANSGVKELSEAVKADDDVAVSKALVRLSTFVKQLHDAGSRLINE
;
A
#
# COMPACT_ATOMS: atom_id res chain seq x y z
N MET A 1 -22.88 -16.38 -7.29
CA MET A 1 -22.93 -15.15 -6.47
C MET A 1 -22.10 -15.35 -5.20
N ASP A 2 -22.27 -16.44 -4.44
CA ASP A 2 -21.40 -16.74 -3.28
C ASP A 2 -19.91 -16.94 -3.64
N ASP A 3 -19.63 -17.54 -4.79
CA ASP A 3 -18.26 -17.81 -5.26
C ASP A 3 -17.42 -16.52 -5.43
N TYR A 4 -18.05 -15.43 -5.91
CA TYR A 4 -17.37 -14.16 -6.10
C TYR A 4 -17.04 -13.48 -4.78
N ARG A 5 -18.00 -13.43 -3.83
CA ARG A 5 -17.75 -12.90 -2.49
C ARG A 5 -16.72 -13.71 -1.73
N GLN A 6 -16.70 -15.04 -1.91
CA GLN A 6 -15.68 -15.90 -1.33
C GLN A 6 -14.29 -15.57 -1.88
N GLN A 7 -14.14 -15.40 -3.19
CA GLN A 7 -12.87 -14.98 -3.81
C GLN A 7 -12.38 -13.63 -3.28
N GLN A 8 -13.27 -12.65 -3.11
CA GLN A 8 -12.95 -11.35 -2.52
C GLN A 8 -12.49 -11.47 -1.06
N MET A 9 -13.12 -12.36 -0.29
CA MET A 9 -12.71 -12.63 1.09
C MET A 9 -11.35 -13.32 1.15
N ASP A 10 -11.07 -14.27 0.25
CA ASP A 10 -9.82 -15.03 0.23
C ASP A 10 -8.64 -14.12 -0.14
N VAL A 11 -8.80 -13.23 -1.13
CA VAL A 11 -7.75 -12.25 -1.45
C VAL A 11 -7.52 -11.23 -0.32
N LEU A 12 -8.57 -10.81 0.42
CA LEU A 12 -8.39 -9.97 1.60
C LEU A 12 -7.62 -10.68 2.71
N LYS A 13 -7.86 -11.98 2.93
CA LYS A 13 -7.10 -12.78 3.91
C LYS A 13 -5.62 -12.89 3.58
N GLU A 14 -5.26 -12.82 2.30
CA GLU A 14 -3.86 -12.73 1.87
C GLU A 14 -3.31 -11.30 2.01
N ALA A 15 -4.12 -10.29 1.69
CA ALA A 15 -3.71 -8.89 1.72
C ALA A 15 -3.48 -8.34 3.13
N VAL A 16 -4.24 -8.77 4.14
CA VAL A 16 -4.08 -8.33 5.53
C VAL A 16 -2.68 -8.63 6.11
N PRO A 17 -2.15 -9.86 6.06
CA PRO A 17 -0.79 -10.13 6.53
C PRO A 17 0.29 -9.57 5.59
N TYR A 18 0.00 -9.41 4.30
CA TYR A 18 0.93 -8.79 3.36
C TYR A 18 1.10 -7.28 3.61
N SER A 19 -0.01 -6.57 3.85
CA SER A 19 -0.02 -5.14 4.15
C SER A 19 0.80 -4.81 5.40
N GLU A 20 0.74 -5.64 6.46
CA GLU A 20 1.58 -5.47 7.65
C GLU A 20 3.08 -5.54 7.31
N LYS A 21 3.49 -6.52 6.50
CA LYS A 21 4.89 -6.64 6.03
C LYS A 21 5.30 -5.45 5.17
N LEU A 22 4.40 -4.99 4.29
CA LEU A 22 4.66 -3.86 3.40
C LEU A 22 4.81 -2.55 4.18
N ILE A 23 4.01 -2.33 5.23
CA ILE A 23 4.17 -1.18 6.14
C ILE A 23 5.57 -1.16 6.74
N GLY A 24 6.04 -2.29 7.29
CA GLY A 24 7.39 -2.38 7.87
C GLY A 24 8.50 -2.14 6.83
N ALA A 25 8.31 -2.62 5.59
CA ALA A 25 9.24 -2.34 4.49
C ALA A 25 9.25 -0.86 4.10
N ILE A 26 8.07 -0.23 4.00
CA ILE A 26 7.93 1.21 3.74
C ILE A 26 8.63 2.03 4.80
N GLU A 27 8.41 1.73 6.09
CA GLU A 27 9.04 2.47 7.20
C GLU A 27 10.57 2.39 7.11
N LYS A 28 11.12 1.18 6.94
CA LYS A 28 12.57 0.98 6.82
C LYS A 28 13.17 1.72 5.61
N VAL A 29 12.59 1.55 4.42
CA VAL A 29 13.12 2.16 3.19
C VAL A 29 12.96 3.67 3.21
N SER A 30 11.88 4.19 3.79
CA SER A 30 11.67 5.64 3.91
C SER A 30 12.72 6.29 4.80
N ASP A 31 13.12 5.64 5.89
CA ASP A 31 14.19 6.12 6.77
C ASP A 31 15.56 6.12 6.06
N GLU A 32 15.86 5.09 5.27
CA GLU A 32 17.09 5.00 4.47
C GLU A 32 17.17 6.13 3.43
N LEU A 33 16.08 6.33 2.67
CA LEU A 33 15.96 7.38 1.65
C LEU A 33 16.02 8.81 2.22
N ALA A 34 15.50 9.03 3.43
CA ALA A 34 15.57 10.33 4.09
C ALA A 34 16.98 10.67 4.59
N GLY A 35 17.85 9.67 4.74
CA GLY A 35 19.23 9.80 5.20
C GLY A 35 20.24 9.63 4.07
N VAL A 36 21.01 8.54 4.16
CA VAL A 36 21.97 8.14 3.12
C VAL A 36 21.55 6.75 2.66
N PRO A 37 20.90 6.62 1.48
CA PRO A 37 20.43 5.33 1.01
C PRO A 37 21.60 4.39 0.71
N PHE A 38 21.37 3.10 0.94
CA PHE A 38 22.27 2.06 0.50
C PHE A 38 22.10 1.80 -1.00
N PRO A 39 23.07 1.16 -1.68
CA PRO A 39 22.94 0.81 -3.10
C PRO A 39 21.67 -0.01 -3.40
N GLU A 40 21.27 -0.89 -2.49
CA GLU A 40 20.08 -1.75 -2.61
C GLU A 40 18.75 -1.05 -2.25
N THR A 41 18.79 0.14 -1.65
CA THR A 41 17.57 0.85 -1.22
C THR A 41 16.66 1.14 -2.41
N HIS A 42 17.23 1.44 -3.59
CA HIS A 42 16.47 1.70 -4.82
C HIS A 42 15.79 0.43 -5.38
N ASP A 43 16.44 -0.73 -5.25
CA ASP A 43 15.81 -2.01 -5.61
C ASP A 43 14.62 -2.30 -4.67
N ALA A 44 14.77 -1.99 -3.38
CA ALA A 44 13.69 -2.13 -2.41
C ALA A 44 12.50 -1.20 -2.69
N VAL A 45 12.75 0.03 -3.19
CA VAL A 45 11.68 0.94 -3.63
C VAL A 45 10.84 0.31 -4.75
N ASN A 46 11.46 -0.32 -5.74
CA ASN A 46 10.74 -0.98 -6.83
C ASN A 46 9.85 -2.12 -6.31
N VAL A 47 10.37 -2.95 -5.39
CA VAL A 47 9.59 -4.03 -4.75
C VAL A 47 8.41 -3.47 -3.96
N ILE A 48 8.58 -2.34 -3.27
CA ILE A 48 7.50 -1.68 -2.54
C ILE A 48 6.44 -1.15 -3.51
N ILE A 49 6.84 -0.55 -4.64
CA ILE A 49 5.91 -0.07 -5.68
C ILE A 49 5.08 -1.23 -6.25
N GLU A 50 5.70 -2.38 -6.52
CA GLU A 50 4.99 -3.59 -6.95
C GLU A 50 3.98 -4.06 -5.89
N GLY A 51 4.37 -4.06 -4.61
CA GLY A 51 3.48 -4.41 -3.51
C GLY A 51 2.30 -3.45 -3.33
N LEU A 52 2.54 -2.15 -3.49
CA LEU A 52 1.49 -1.12 -3.47
C LEU A 52 0.50 -1.33 -4.62
N ASN A 53 1.00 -1.57 -5.83
CA ASN A 53 0.15 -1.85 -7.00
C ASN A 53 -0.75 -3.07 -6.76
N TRP A 54 -0.18 -4.16 -6.24
CA TRP A 54 -0.98 -5.35 -5.89
C TRP A 54 -2.07 -5.03 -4.86
N LEU A 55 -1.76 -4.27 -3.80
CA LEU A 55 -2.76 -3.86 -2.83
C LEU A 55 -3.85 -2.95 -3.43
N PHE A 56 -3.52 -2.10 -4.40
CA PHE A 56 -4.52 -1.34 -5.15
C PHE A 56 -5.44 -2.24 -5.98
N GLU A 57 -4.91 -3.32 -6.58
CA GLU A 57 -5.73 -4.31 -7.28
C GLU A 57 -6.67 -5.03 -6.31
N VAL A 58 -6.16 -5.45 -5.15
CA VAL A 58 -6.98 -6.07 -4.09
C VAL A 58 -8.07 -5.11 -3.63
N TYR A 59 -7.74 -3.86 -3.31
CA TYR A 59 -8.71 -2.86 -2.90
C TYR A 59 -9.79 -2.69 -3.98
N ASN A 60 -9.41 -2.49 -5.24
CA ASN A 60 -10.38 -2.31 -6.32
C ASN A 60 -11.28 -3.53 -6.55
N GLY A 61 -10.75 -4.73 -6.32
CA GLY A 61 -11.51 -5.98 -6.42
C GLY A 61 -12.41 -6.28 -5.22
N THR A 62 -12.25 -5.58 -4.09
CA THR A 62 -12.91 -5.88 -2.81
C THR A 62 -13.66 -4.68 -2.21
N LYS A 63 -13.58 -3.51 -2.86
CA LYS A 63 -14.17 -2.25 -2.36
C LYS A 63 -15.70 -2.28 -2.15
N ASP A 64 -16.38 -3.23 -2.78
CA ASP A 64 -17.82 -3.48 -2.64
C ASP A 64 -18.18 -4.28 -1.39
N ILE A 65 -17.23 -4.99 -0.77
CA ILE A 65 -17.47 -5.78 0.45
C ILE A 65 -16.88 -5.15 1.71
N ILE A 66 -15.90 -4.26 1.59
CA ILE A 66 -15.38 -3.47 2.71
C ILE A 66 -16.30 -2.27 3.01
N GLU A 67 -16.19 -1.73 4.22
CA GLU A 67 -16.99 -0.60 4.67
C GLU A 67 -16.76 0.65 3.78
N ALA A 68 -17.85 1.31 3.38
CA ALA A 68 -17.79 2.53 2.59
C ALA A 68 -17.05 3.65 3.34
N GLY A 69 -16.04 4.23 2.71
CA GLY A 69 -15.21 5.27 3.32
C GLY A 69 -14.12 4.73 4.27
N ALA A 70 -13.93 3.41 4.35
CA ALA A 70 -12.83 2.83 5.14
C ALA A 70 -11.45 3.15 4.56
N VAL A 71 -11.38 3.46 3.26
CA VAL A 71 -10.17 3.88 2.54
C VAL A 71 -10.41 5.23 1.90
N ASP A 72 -9.45 6.16 2.06
CA ASP A 72 -9.48 7.45 1.39
C ASP A 72 -8.83 7.35 0.00
N GLU A 73 -9.65 7.07 -1.01
CA GLU A 73 -9.17 6.95 -2.40
C GLU A 73 -8.55 8.23 -2.93
N ALA A 74 -9.03 9.40 -2.51
CA ALA A 74 -8.52 10.68 -3.00
C ALA A 74 -7.09 10.90 -2.48
N GLU A 75 -6.87 10.62 -1.20
CA GLU A 75 -5.56 10.67 -0.57
C GLU A 75 -4.60 9.64 -1.17
N ALA A 76 -5.05 8.40 -1.38
CA ALA A 76 -4.24 7.35 -1.97
C ALA A 76 -3.81 7.71 -3.41
N ASN A 77 -4.73 8.24 -4.22
CA ASN A 77 -4.43 8.67 -5.59
C ASN A 77 -3.45 9.86 -5.62
N SER A 78 -3.56 10.81 -4.69
CA SER A 78 -2.58 11.90 -4.56
C SER A 78 -1.20 11.35 -4.22
N GLY A 79 -1.12 10.39 -3.30
CA GLY A 79 0.13 9.72 -2.93
C GLY A 79 0.79 9.00 -4.11
N VAL A 80 0.01 8.29 -4.94
CA VAL A 80 0.53 7.61 -6.15
C VAL A 80 1.11 8.62 -7.14
N LYS A 81 0.42 9.74 -7.35
CA LYS A 81 0.90 10.80 -8.24
C LYS A 81 2.22 11.37 -7.75
N GLU A 82 2.30 11.72 -6.47
CA GLU A 82 3.51 12.25 -5.83
C GLU A 82 4.67 11.26 -5.89
N LEU A 83 4.41 9.98 -5.63
CA LEU A 83 5.43 8.93 -5.75
C LEU A 83 5.96 8.83 -7.19
N SER A 84 5.07 8.84 -8.19
CA SER A 84 5.47 8.77 -9.60
C SER A 84 6.32 9.96 -10.01
N GLU A 85 5.99 11.17 -9.54
CA GLU A 85 6.76 12.38 -9.81
C GLU A 85 8.13 12.33 -9.12
N ALA A 86 8.18 11.89 -7.86
CA ALA A 86 9.41 11.78 -7.08
C ALA A 86 10.39 10.75 -7.68
N VAL A 87 9.90 9.56 -8.05
CA VAL A 87 10.72 8.52 -8.69
C VAL A 87 11.28 9.00 -10.03
N LYS A 88 10.49 9.74 -10.83
CA LYS A 88 10.97 10.32 -12.09
C LYS A 88 12.03 11.41 -11.88
N ALA A 89 11.95 12.12 -10.77
CA ALA A 89 12.89 13.17 -10.41
C ALA A 89 14.16 12.66 -9.74
N ASP A 90 14.23 11.35 -9.41
CA ASP A 90 15.33 10.76 -8.64
C ASP A 90 15.53 11.47 -7.28
N ASP A 91 14.42 11.89 -6.65
CA ASP A 91 14.42 12.62 -5.38
C ASP A 91 14.09 11.68 -4.23
N ASP A 92 15.12 11.11 -3.61
CA ASP A 92 15.00 10.15 -2.50
C ASP A 92 14.12 10.68 -1.36
N VAL A 93 14.27 11.95 -0.99
CA VAL A 93 13.52 12.56 0.10
C VAL A 93 12.05 12.70 -0.25
N ALA A 94 11.74 13.01 -1.51
CA ALA A 94 10.36 13.04 -2.00
C ALA A 94 9.76 11.63 -2.10
N VAL A 95 10.53 10.64 -2.57
CA VAL A 95 10.10 9.22 -2.61
C VAL A 95 9.77 8.73 -1.21
N SER A 96 10.65 8.98 -0.23
CA SER A 96 10.43 8.66 1.19
C SER A 96 9.09 9.21 1.70
N LYS A 97 8.85 10.51 1.50
CA LYS A 97 7.59 11.16 1.94
C LYS A 97 6.36 10.56 1.26
N ALA A 98 6.45 10.28 -0.03
CA ALA A 98 5.34 9.69 -0.79
C ALA A 98 5.04 8.25 -0.33
N LEU A 99 6.07 7.44 -0.05
CA LEU A 99 5.92 6.10 0.51
C LEU A 99 5.28 6.13 1.90
N VAL A 100 5.76 7.01 2.80
CA VAL A 100 5.15 7.18 4.13
C VAL A 100 3.68 7.59 4.01
N ARG A 101 3.35 8.51 3.10
CA ARG A 101 1.97 8.91 2.84
C ARG A 101 1.11 7.72 2.40
N LEU A 102 1.60 6.93 1.44
CA LEU A 102 0.91 5.74 0.93
C LEU A 102 0.80 4.60 1.97
N SER A 103 1.64 4.59 3.01
CA SER A 103 1.45 3.68 4.15
C SER A 103 0.09 3.87 4.83
N THR A 104 -0.51 5.06 4.74
CA THR A 104 -1.87 5.32 5.24
C THR A 104 -2.91 4.50 4.50
N PHE A 105 -2.84 4.44 3.16
CA PHE A 105 -3.70 3.58 2.35
C PHE A 105 -3.54 2.10 2.75
N VAL A 106 -2.28 1.65 2.90
CA VAL A 106 -1.98 0.27 3.29
C VAL A 106 -2.57 -0.07 4.66
N LYS A 107 -2.45 0.85 5.63
CA LYS A 107 -3.05 0.72 6.98
C LYS A 107 -4.57 0.70 6.93
N GLN A 108 -5.19 1.59 6.17
CA GLN A 108 -6.65 1.63 5.99
C GLN A 108 -7.21 0.34 5.40
N LEU A 109 -6.58 -0.19 4.34
CA LEU A 109 -6.96 -1.47 3.73
C LEU A 109 -6.76 -2.64 4.70
N HIS A 110 -5.63 -2.65 5.43
CA HIS A 110 -5.36 -3.63 6.48
C HIS A 110 -6.46 -3.65 7.55
N ASP A 111 -6.80 -2.47 8.09
CA ASP A 111 -7.81 -2.33 9.15
C ASP A 111 -9.21 -2.70 8.65
N ALA A 112 -9.57 -2.30 7.43
CA ALA A 112 -10.85 -2.63 6.82
C ALA A 112 -10.97 -4.15 6.58
N GLY A 113 -9.95 -4.77 5.98
CA GLY A 113 -9.91 -6.21 5.75
C GLY A 113 -9.92 -7.00 7.05
N SER A 114 -9.12 -6.58 8.04
CA SER A 114 -9.06 -7.24 9.35
C SER A 114 -10.40 -7.19 10.08
N ARG A 115 -11.10 -6.06 10.06
CA ARG A 115 -12.43 -5.97 10.66
C ARG A 115 -13.41 -6.94 9.99
N LEU A 116 -13.48 -6.91 8.66
CA LEU A 116 -14.38 -7.77 7.89
C LEU A 116 -14.10 -9.28 8.09
N ILE A 117 -12.83 -9.68 8.22
CA ILE A 117 -12.45 -11.09 8.41
C ILE A 117 -12.81 -11.60 9.82
N ASN A 118 -12.85 -10.72 10.82
CA ASN A 118 -13.10 -11.06 12.22
C ASN A 118 -14.56 -10.82 12.66
N GLU A 119 -15.43 -10.35 11.77
CA GLU A 119 -16.90 -10.27 11.96
C GLU A 119 -17.56 -11.65 11.91
#